data_AF-A0AAU4AQJ4-F1
#
_entry.id   AF-A0AAU4AQJ4-F1
#
_cell.length_a   1.000
_cell.length_b   1.000
_cell.length_c   1.000
_cell.angle_alpha   90.00
_cell.angle_beta   90.00
_cell.angle_gamma   90.00
#
_symmetry.space_group_name_H-M   'P 1'
#
loop_
_entity.id
_entity.type
_entity.pdbx_description
1 polymer ?
#
loop_
_entity_poly.entity_id
_entity_poly.type
_entity_poly.pdbx_seq_one_letter_code
_entity_poly.pdbx_strand_id
1 'polypeptide(L)'
;MARPSPYPAELRRRAVRMVAEVRPDYETEWAAMKAVATNLGIGTAETVRQWVRRDQIDSGTRPGTTTEESAQVKALKKEVAELKRANEILKAASAFFAAELDRPHLRS
;
A
#
# COMPACT_ATOMS: atom_id res chain seq x y z
N MET A 1 -3.97 6.18 -11.61
CA MET A 1 -4.25 6.13 -10.15
C MET A 1 -5.40 5.17 -9.94
N ALA A 2 -5.38 4.30 -8.92
CA ALA A 2 -6.48 3.39 -8.66
C ALA A 2 -7.75 4.20 -8.33
N ARG A 3 -8.87 3.87 -8.96
CA ARG A 3 -10.17 4.49 -8.68
C ARG A 3 -10.50 4.34 -7.19
N PRO A 4 -10.93 5.40 -6.49
CA PRO A 4 -11.41 5.27 -5.11
C PRO A 4 -12.49 4.21 -5.08
N SER A 5 -12.35 3.23 -4.19
CA SER A 5 -13.38 2.22 -4.04
C SER A 5 -14.67 2.89 -3.60
N PRO A 6 -15.83 2.48 -4.13
CA PRO A 6 -17.12 3.04 -3.75
C PRO A 6 -17.49 2.75 -2.29
N TYR A 7 -16.77 1.86 -1.61
CA TYR A 7 -17.05 1.44 -0.25
C TYR A 7 -16.13 2.17 0.76
N PRO A 8 -16.69 2.97 1.69
CA PRO A 8 -15.93 3.62 2.76
C PRO A 8 -15.17 2.63 3.64
N ALA A 9 -14.05 3.05 4.23
CA ALA A 9 -13.23 2.20 5.10
C ALA A 9 -14.01 1.66 6.31
N GLU A 10 -14.89 2.48 6.89
CA GLU A 10 -15.80 2.08 7.98
C GLU A 10 -16.70 0.91 7.59
N LEU A 11 -17.28 0.94 6.39
CA LEU A 11 -18.13 -0.15 5.90
C LEU A 11 -17.34 -1.45 5.76
N ARG A 12 -16.09 -1.36 5.29
CA ARG A 12 -15.21 -2.53 5.17
C ARG A 12 -14.89 -3.13 6.53
N ARG A 13 -14.48 -2.31 7.49
CA ARG A 13 -14.21 -2.74 8.88
C ARG A 13 -15.44 -3.41 9.49
N ARG A 14 -16.61 -2.80 9.32
CA ARG A 14 -17.88 -3.36 9.78
C ARG A 14 -18.19 -4.70 9.15
N ALA A 15 -18.01 -4.84 7.83
CA ALA A 15 -18.25 -6.09 7.12
C ALA A 15 -17.33 -7.21 7.61
N VAL A 16 -16.03 -6.95 7.78
CA VAL A 16 -15.08 -7.94 8.30
C VAL A 16 -15.45 -8.37 9.72
N ARG A 17 -15.75 -7.41 10.61
CA ARG A 17 -16.19 -7.71 11.99
C ARG A 17 -17.47 -8.56 11.99
N MET A 18 -18.47 -8.16 11.21
CA MET A 18 -19.74 -8.87 11.13
C MET A 18 -19.56 -10.30 10.60
N VAL A 19 -18.67 -10.52 9.62
CA VAL A 19 -18.35 -11.88 9.16
C VAL A 19 -17.77 -12.73 10.29
N ALA A 20 -16.84 -12.17 11.09
CA ALA A 20 -16.27 -12.89 12.21
C ALA A 20 -17.32 -13.22 13.29
N GLU A 21 -18.25 -12.29 13.55
CA GLU A 21 -19.35 -12.46 14.51
C GLU A 21 -20.32 -13.57 14.09
N VAL A 22 -20.77 -13.56 12.83
CA VAL A 22 -21.77 -14.52 12.35
C VAL A 22 -21.16 -15.84 11.86
N ARG A 23 -19.83 -15.91 11.68
CA ARG A 23 -19.14 -17.12 11.17
C ARG A 23 -19.55 -18.42 11.88
N PRO A 24 -19.70 -18.49 13.21
CA PRO A 24 -20.10 -19.71 13.92
C PRO A 24 -21.50 -20.21 13.56
N ASP A 25 -22.40 -19.32 13.13
CA ASP A 25 -23.80 -19.65 12.83
C ASP A 25 -23.99 -20.26 11.43
N TYR A 26 -22.92 -20.31 10.62
CA TYR A 26 -22.95 -20.85 9.27
C TYR A 26 -22.00 -22.04 9.11
N GLU A 27 -22.40 -23.01 8.29
CA GLU A 27 -21.58 -24.19 7.97
C GLU A 27 -20.25 -23.79 7.28
N THR A 28 -20.30 -22.79 6.40
CA THR A 28 -19.13 -22.36 5.63
C THR A 28 -18.84 -20.87 5.79
N GLU A 29 -17.55 -20.50 5.73
CA GLU A 29 -17.11 -19.09 5.71
C GLU A 29 -17.75 -18.33 4.54
N TRP A 30 -17.92 -19.00 3.40
CA TRP A 30 -18.57 -18.43 2.22
C TRP A 30 -20.04 -18.12 2.44
N ALA A 31 -20.78 -18.95 3.17
CA ALA A 31 -22.18 -18.68 3.51
C ALA A 31 -22.31 -17.44 4.42
N ALA A 32 -21.45 -17.32 5.44
CA ALA A 32 -21.38 -16.13 6.29
C ALA A 32 -21.06 -14.87 5.48
N MET A 33 -20.06 -14.93 4.59
CA MET A 33 -19.70 -13.79 3.72
C MET A 33 -20.83 -13.38 2.77
N LYS A 34 -21.57 -14.34 2.20
CA LYS A 34 -22.76 -14.05 1.37
C LYS A 34 -23.85 -13.36 2.17
N ALA A 35 -24.15 -13.85 3.38
CA ALA A 35 -25.16 -13.26 4.23
C ALA A 35 -24.80 -11.81 4.62
N VAL A 36 -23.54 -11.56 4.99
CA VAL A 36 -23.06 -10.21 5.32
C VAL A 36 -23.09 -9.28 4.11
N ALA A 37 -22.72 -9.76 2.92
CA ALA A 37 -22.80 -8.97 1.69
C ALA A 37 -24.24 -8.50 1.41
N THR A 38 -25.21 -9.41 1.54
CA THR A 38 -26.64 -9.07 1.40
C THR A 38 -27.10 -8.08 2.47
N ASN A 39 -26.76 -8.32 3.75
CA ASN A 39 -27.18 -7.47 4.87
C ASN A 39 -26.64 -6.03 4.76
N LEU A 40 -25.40 -5.87 4.29
CA LEU A 40 -24.75 -4.55 4.15
C LEU A 40 -24.94 -3.91 2.76
N GLY A 41 -25.70 -4.53 1.86
CA GLY A 41 -25.92 -4.03 0.50
C GLY A 41 -24.64 -4.00 -0.37
N ILE A 42 -23.70 -4.89 -0.11
CA ILE A 42 -22.44 -5.00 -0.87
C ILE A 42 -22.69 -5.87 -2.09
N GLY A 43 -22.37 -5.34 -3.28
CA GLY A 43 -22.78 -5.96 -4.55
C GLY A 43 -22.30 -7.39 -4.79
N THR A 44 -21.16 -7.81 -4.21
CA THR A 44 -20.67 -9.20 -4.35
C THR A 44 -20.07 -9.74 -3.07
N ALA A 45 -20.32 -11.02 -2.77
CA ALA A 45 -19.69 -11.73 -1.65
C ALA A 45 -18.16 -11.84 -1.82
N GLU A 46 -17.67 -11.87 -3.06
CA GLU A 46 -16.23 -11.80 -3.35
C GLU A 46 -15.59 -10.50 -2.82
N THR A 47 -16.32 -9.38 -2.81
CA THR A 47 -15.82 -8.12 -2.24
C THR A 47 -15.56 -8.27 -0.74
N VAL A 48 -16.52 -8.87 -0.01
CA VAL A 48 -16.38 -9.16 1.43
C VAL A 48 -15.23 -10.12 1.67
N ARG A 49 -15.12 -11.18 0.84
CA ARG A 49 -14.01 -12.14 0.92
C ARG A 49 -12.66 -11.48 0.78
N GLN A 50 -12.49 -10.58 -0.18
CA GLN A 50 -11.23 -9.85 -0.35
C GLN A 50 -10.87 -9.04 0.89
N TRP A 51 -11.85 -8.40 1.54
CA TRP A 51 -11.62 -7.64 2.77
C TRP A 51 -11.25 -8.55 3.95
N VAL A 52 -11.96 -9.66 4.14
CA VAL A 52 -11.64 -10.65 5.18
C VAL A 52 -10.24 -11.22 4.96
N ARG A 53 -9.88 -11.55 3.72
CA ARG A 53 -8.53 -12.06 3.42
C ARG A 53 -7.45 -11.01 3.62
N ARG A 54 -7.72 -9.75 3.30
CA ARG A 54 -6.78 -8.65 3.56
C ARG A 54 -6.58 -8.45 5.06
N ASP A 55 -7.66 -8.44 5.82
CA ASP A 55 -7.61 -8.33 7.29
C ASP A 55 -6.83 -9.48 7.93
N GLN A 56 -7.06 -10.72 7.48
CA GLN A 56 -6.27 -11.89 7.93
C GLN A 56 -4.77 -11.77 7.62
N ILE A 57 -4.40 -11.14 6.50
CA ILE A 57 -2.99 -10.90 6.16
C ILE A 57 -2.44 -9.80 7.07
N ASP A 58 -3.16 -8.69 7.20
CA ASP A 58 -2.75 -7.54 8.01
C ASP A 58 -2.67 -7.88 9.50
N SER A 59 -3.46 -8.85 9.99
CA SER A 59 -3.40 -9.38 11.36
C SER A 59 -2.38 -10.52 11.56
N GLY A 60 -1.72 -10.98 10.49
CA GLY A 60 -0.76 -12.09 10.54
C GLY A 60 -1.38 -13.48 10.67
N THR A 61 -2.71 -13.61 10.61
CA THR A 61 -3.41 -14.90 10.65
C THR A 61 -3.23 -15.69 9.34
N ARG A 62 -2.95 -14.99 8.23
CA ARG A 62 -2.69 -15.58 6.92
C ARG A 62 -1.36 -15.05 6.35
N PRO A 63 -0.53 -15.89 5.72
CA PRO A 63 0.68 -15.42 5.06
C PRO A 63 0.34 -14.46 3.91
N GLY A 64 1.12 -13.39 3.80
CA GLY A 64 1.04 -12.39 2.75
C GLY A 64 1.76 -11.10 3.15
N THR A 65 1.97 -10.20 2.19
CA THR A 65 2.48 -8.84 2.49
C THR A 65 1.34 -7.97 3.01
N THR A 66 1.53 -7.44 4.21
CA THR A 66 0.58 -6.53 4.84
C THR A 66 0.44 -5.22 4.08
N THR A 67 -0.68 -4.55 4.28
CA THR A 67 -0.91 -3.20 3.75
C THR A 67 0.17 -2.22 4.22
N GLU A 68 0.62 -2.35 5.46
CA GLU A 68 1.66 -1.52 6.05
C GLU A 68 3.02 -1.74 5.39
N GLU A 69 3.48 -2.99 5.28
CA GLU A 69 4.75 -3.31 4.60
C GLU A 69 4.74 -2.81 3.15
N SER A 70 3.63 -2.98 2.44
CA SER A 70 3.49 -2.48 1.08
C SER A 70 3.61 -0.95 1.01
N ALA A 71 3.02 -0.24 1.97
CA ALA A 71 3.11 1.22 2.07
C ALA A 71 4.55 1.67 2.40
N GLN A 72 5.21 1.01 3.34
CA GLN A 72 6.60 1.29 3.71
C GLN A 72 7.55 1.09 2.53
N VAL A 73 7.46 -0.05 1.83
CA VAL A 73 8.28 -0.32 0.63
C VAL A 73 8.08 0.76 -0.43
N LYS A 74 6.85 1.24 -0.62
CA LYS A 74 6.56 2.31 -1.56
C LYS A 74 7.17 3.65 -1.12
N ALA A 75 7.07 3.99 0.16
CA ALA A 75 7.65 5.21 0.71
C ALA A 75 9.18 5.19 0.57
N LEU A 76 9.82 4.10 0.97
CA LEU A 76 11.27 3.90 0.85
C LEU A 76 11.73 3.97 -0.61
N LYS A 77 11.00 3.36 -1.55
CA LYS A 77 11.33 3.46 -2.98
C LYS A 77 11.29 4.91 -3.49
N LYS A 78 10.34 5.71 -2.99
CA LYS A 78 10.25 7.13 -3.34
C LYS A 78 11.45 7.90 -2.77
N GLU A 79 11.74 7.70 -1.49
CA GLU A 79 12.87 8.35 -0.82
C GLU A 79 14.21 8.00 -1.48
N VAL A 80 14.44 6.72 -1.80
CA VAL A 80 15.64 6.28 -2.52
C VAL A 80 15.74 6.94 -3.89
N ALA A 81 14.64 7.13 -4.61
CA ALA A 81 14.66 7.82 -5.89
C ALA A 81 15.00 9.31 -5.74
N GLU A 82 14.47 9.97 -4.72
CA GLU A 82 14.78 11.37 -4.40
C GLU A 82 16.24 11.54 -3.97
N LEU A 83 16.75 10.67 -3.10
CA LEU A 83 18.15 10.66 -2.67
C LEU A 83 19.11 10.44 -3.84
N LYS A 84 18.80 9.49 -4.73
CA LYS A 84 19.60 9.28 -5.95
C LYS A 84 19.62 10.52 -6.82
N ARG A 85 18.46 11.17 -7.03
CA ARG A 85 18.39 12.41 -7.81
C ARG A 85 19.23 13.53 -7.18
N ALA A 86 19.15 13.71 -5.86
CA ALA A 86 19.96 14.70 -5.16
C ALA A 86 21.46 14.40 -5.28
N ASN A 87 21.84 13.14 -5.14
CA ASN A 87 23.23 12.70 -5.26
C ASN A 87 23.81 12.98 -6.66
N GLU A 88 23.03 12.75 -7.72
CA GLU A 88 23.45 13.06 -9.08
C GLU A 88 23.63 14.57 -9.33
N ILE A 89 22.76 15.41 -8.76
CA ILE A 89 22.92 16.87 -8.82
C ILE A 89 24.22 17.29 -8.12
N LEU A 90 24.49 16.75 -6.93
CA LEU A 90 25.71 17.07 -6.18
C LEU A 90 26.97 16.62 -6.91
N LYS A 91 26.98 15.40 -7.48
CA LYS A 91 28.10 14.93 -8.30
C LYS A 91 28.35 15.83 -9.50
N ALA A 92 27.29 16.23 -10.22
CA ALA A 92 27.41 17.13 -11.36
C ALA A 92 27.98 18.49 -10.95
N ALA A 93 27.53 19.06 -9.82
CA ALA A 93 28.07 20.30 -9.29
C ALA A 93 29.55 20.17 -8.90
N SER A 94 29.94 19.11 -8.19
CA SER A 94 31.34 18.84 -7.82
C SER A 94 32.23 18.68 -9.05
N ALA A 95 31.76 17.96 -10.08
CA ALA A 95 32.50 17.80 -11.33
C ALA A 95 32.67 19.14 -12.07
N PHE A 96 31.63 19.98 -12.08
CA PHE A 96 31.69 21.33 -12.65
C PHE A 96 32.75 22.18 -11.94
N PHE A 97 32.72 22.24 -10.61
CA PHE A 97 33.69 23.03 -9.84
C PHE A 97 35.12 22.50 -9.97
N ALA A 98 35.32 21.18 -10.00
CA ALA A 98 36.63 20.59 -10.23
C ALA A 98 37.20 21.00 -11.60
N ALA A 99 36.37 20.99 -12.65
CA ALA A 99 36.77 21.43 -13.99
C ALA A 99 37.06 22.94 -14.07
N GLU A 100 36.38 23.76 -13.27
CA GLU A 100 36.66 25.20 -13.17
C GLU A 100 38.01 25.48 -12.49
N LEU A 101 38.35 24.73 -11.44
CA LEU A 101 39.62 24.87 -10.71
C LEU A 101 40.84 24.44 -11.54
N ASP A 102 40.69 23.44 -12.41
CA ASP A 102 41.78 22.93 -13.27
C ASP A 102 42.08 23.83 -14.49
N ARG A 103 41.34 24.92 -14.70
CA ARG A 103 41.59 25.87 -15.80
C ARG A 103 42.75 26.80 -15.44
N PRO A 104 43.91 26.75 -16.13
CA PRO A 104 45.01 27.64 -15.85
C PRO A 104 44.58 29.08 -16.16
N HIS A 105 44.65 29.94 -15.15
CA HIS A 105 44.49 31.37 -15.34
C HIS A 105 45.73 31.86 -16.10
N LEU A 106 45.58 32.12 -17.40
CA LEU A 106 46.58 32.83 -18.19
C LEU A 106 46.74 34.22 -17.56
N ARG A 107 47.82 34.38 -16.76
CA ARG A 107 48.28 35.68 -16.31
C ARG A 107 48.79 36.43 -17.53
N SER A 108 48.05 37.45 -17.96
CA SER A 108 48.52 38.50 -18.88
C SER A 108 49.44 39.47 -18.15
#